data_AF-A0A2V8FA04-F1
#
_entry.id   AF-A0A2V8FA04-F1
#
_cell.length_a   1.000
_cell.length_b   1.000
_cell.length_c   1.000
_cell.angle_alpha   90.00
_cell.angle_beta   90.00
_cell.angle_gamma   90.00
#
_symmetry.space_group_name_H-M   'P 1'
#
loop_
_entity.id
_entity.type
_entity.pdbx_description
1 polymer ?
#
loop_
_entity_poly.entity_id
_entity_poly.type
_entity_poly.pdbx_seq_one_letter_code
_entity_poly.pdbx_strand_id
1 'polypeptide(L)'
;MLRAGTSWTKLGPILTPDPGREWMATYTGASFAMPRPDAGVVDVYVTGRDSSNRSRIGMMMIDPERPAPPLAIADAPSLDIGTLGAFDENGVSYPWIVRAEDGLHMYYVGWMPTLLTPFQNHIGLAVKKNGGEWRRYSRAPLLPRTDEEYLSLGSTSVVREKDRWRMWYTCFRSWGQGPRQPKHVYTRILDRASFRASTRRPVSHVVQLQGPALPHWVRMVRRWDPLDASRRPRWHRCVAFGMGQRIDLL
;
A
#
# COMPACT_ATOMS: atom_id res chain seq x y z
N MET A 1 -0.81 18.66 14.16
CA MET A 1 -0.43 17.46 14.95
C MET A 1 -1.41 17.35 16.09
N LEU A 2 -2.03 16.18 16.30
CA LEU A 2 -2.85 15.94 17.49
C LEU A 2 -1.96 16.10 18.72
N ARG A 3 -2.43 16.85 19.72
CA ARG A 3 -1.67 17.09 20.95
C ARG A 3 -1.67 15.82 21.80
N ALA A 4 -0.60 15.60 22.56
CA ALA A 4 -0.65 14.59 23.62
C ALA A 4 -1.80 14.95 24.57
N GLY A 5 -2.68 13.98 24.87
CA GLY A 5 -3.87 14.18 25.71
C GLY A 5 -5.20 14.36 24.98
N THR A 6 -5.25 14.18 23.65
CA THR A 6 -6.55 14.11 22.94
C THR A 6 -7.34 12.88 23.39
N SER A 7 -8.52 13.10 23.97
CA SER A 7 -9.49 12.05 24.28
C SER A 7 -10.22 11.60 23.00
N TRP A 8 -10.44 10.29 22.88
CA TRP A 8 -11.17 9.70 21.77
C TRP A 8 -12.57 9.30 22.22
N THR A 9 -13.57 9.75 21.48
CA THR A 9 -14.97 9.33 21.66
C THR A 9 -15.36 8.39 20.53
N LYS A 10 -15.86 7.21 20.86
CA LYS A 10 -16.35 6.25 19.86
C LYS A 10 -17.75 6.67 19.39
N LEU A 11 -17.90 7.01 18.12
CA LEU A 11 -19.16 7.49 17.53
C LEU A 11 -20.10 6.38 17.01
N GLY A 12 -19.67 5.13 17.08
CA GLY A 12 -20.41 4.00 16.49
C GLY A 12 -20.02 3.72 15.04
N PRO A 13 -20.75 2.83 14.35
CA PRO A 13 -20.47 2.47 12.97
C PRO A 13 -20.84 3.61 12.00
N ILE A 14 -19.91 3.95 11.11
CA ILE A 14 -20.14 4.91 10.01
C ILE A 14 -20.61 4.17 8.74
N LEU A 15 -20.05 2.99 8.49
CA LEU A 15 -20.36 2.15 7.33
C LEU A 15 -20.44 0.69 7.76
N THR A 16 -21.52 0.02 7.36
CA THR A 16 -21.72 -1.42 7.54
C THR A 16 -21.74 -2.11 6.18
N PRO A 17 -21.46 -3.43 6.12
CA PRO A 17 -21.67 -4.21 4.90
C PRO A 17 -23.10 -4.07 4.38
N ASP A 18 -23.25 -4.12 3.06
CA ASP A 18 -24.54 -3.97 2.37
C ASP A 18 -24.62 -4.99 1.24
N PRO A 19 -25.46 -6.04 1.36
CA PRO A 19 -25.65 -7.03 0.30
C PRO A 19 -26.15 -6.45 -1.03
N GLY A 20 -26.72 -5.23 -1.02
CA GLY A 20 -27.10 -4.51 -2.24
C GLY A 20 -25.91 -3.89 -2.99
N ARG A 21 -24.72 -3.87 -2.39
CA ARG A 21 -23.48 -3.29 -2.95
C ARG A 21 -22.39 -4.34 -3.01
N GLU A 22 -22.24 -4.97 -4.18
CA GLU A 22 -21.39 -6.16 -4.34
C GLU A 22 -19.94 -5.94 -3.88
N TRP A 23 -19.36 -4.75 -3.98
CA TRP A 23 -17.98 -4.54 -3.53
C TRP A 23 -17.81 -4.59 -2.00
N MET A 24 -18.88 -4.50 -1.22
CA MET A 24 -18.91 -4.52 0.24
C MET A 24 -20.04 -5.38 0.83
N ALA A 25 -20.49 -6.40 0.09
CA ALA A 25 -21.60 -7.27 0.47
C ALA A 25 -21.44 -7.93 1.85
N THR A 26 -20.22 -8.34 2.21
CA THR A 26 -20.00 -9.20 3.40
C THR A 26 -19.17 -8.54 4.50
N TYR A 27 -18.26 -7.62 4.16
CA TYR A 27 -17.38 -6.94 5.12
C TYR A 27 -17.03 -5.53 4.69
N THR A 28 -16.73 -4.66 5.66
CA THR A 28 -16.03 -3.39 5.50
C THR A 28 -14.85 -3.35 6.47
N GLY A 29 -13.76 -2.67 6.10
CA GLY A 29 -12.51 -2.73 6.86
C GLY A 29 -11.58 -1.55 6.61
N ALA A 30 -10.30 -1.86 6.38
CA ALA A 30 -9.23 -0.87 6.27
C ALA A 30 -9.60 0.28 5.33
N SER A 31 -9.38 1.51 5.79
CA SER A 31 -9.85 2.71 5.10
C SER A 31 -8.83 3.85 5.17
N PHE A 32 -9.01 4.82 4.27
CA PHE A 32 -8.22 6.04 4.21
C PHE A 32 -9.13 7.25 3.95
N ALA A 33 -9.03 8.26 4.82
CA ALA A 33 -9.78 9.50 4.72
C ALA A 33 -8.96 10.57 3.97
N MET A 34 -9.57 11.17 2.95
CA MET A 34 -9.03 12.27 2.16
C MET A 34 -9.92 13.51 2.32
N PRO A 35 -9.53 14.48 3.16
CA PRO A 35 -10.30 15.71 3.30
C PRO A 35 -10.36 16.52 2.00
N ARG A 36 -11.53 17.10 1.73
CA ARG A 36 -11.77 18.11 0.69
C ARG A 36 -12.29 19.40 1.35
N PRO A 37 -11.40 20.23 1.94
CA PRO A 37 -11.80 21.39 2.72
C PRO A 37 -12.70 22.37 1.95
N ASP A 38 -12.41 22.61 0.67
CA ASP A 38 -13.18 23.52 -0.19
C ASP A 38 -14.64 23.07 -0.38
N ALA A 39 -14.91 21.77 -0.22
CA ALA A 39 -16.23 21.19 -0.34
C ALA A 39 -16.87 20.83 1.02
N GLY A 40 -16.16 21.04 2.14
CA GLY A 40 -16.65 20.71 3.48
C GLY A 40 -16.90 19.22 3.73
N VAL A 41 -16.29 18.33 2.95
CA VAL A 41 -16.52 16.88 3.01
C VAL A 41 -15.22 16.08 3.08
N VAL A 42 -15.33 14.81 3.45
CA VAL A 42 -14.21 13.86 3.45
C VAL A 42 -14.57 12.67 2.55
N ASP A 43 -13.70 12.37 1.59
CA ASP A 43 -13.79 11.12 0.83
C ASP A 43 -13.09 10.03 1.64
N VAL A 44 -13.81 8.96 1.98
CA VAL A 44 -13.25 7.82 2.68
C VAL A 44 -13.21 6.64 1.72
N TYR A 45 -11.99 6.21 1.38
CA TYR A 45 -11.76 4.99 0.61
C TYR A 45 -11.77 3.81 1.56
N VAL A 46 -12.60 2.81 1.29
CA VAL A 46 -12.85 1.71 2.23
C VAL A 46 -12.66 0.38 1.52
N THR A 47 -11.94 -0.52 2.18
CA THR A 47 -11.89 -1.93 1.77
C THR A 47 -13.23 -2.59 2.11
N GLY A 48 -13.94 -3.09 1.10
CA GLY A 48 -15.07 -3.99 1.24
C GLY A 48 -14.72 -5.42 0.84
N ARG A 49 -15.63 -6.37 1.09
CA ARG A 49 -15.57 -7.72 0.49
C ARG A 49 -16.87 -8.07 -0.21
N ASP A 50 -16.73 -8.73 -1.34
CA ASP A 50 -17.85 -9.22 -2.14
C ASP A 50 -18.48 -10.49 -1.59
N SER A 51 -19.52 -10.96 -2.27
CA SER A 51 -20.21 -12.21 -1.96
C SER A 51 -19.30 -13.45 -2.08
N SER A 52 -18.23 -13.33 -2.86
CA SER A 52 -17.20 -14.36 -3.07
C SER A 52 -15.98 -14.19 -2.15
N ASN A 53 -16.08 -13.35 -1.10
CA ASN A 53 -15.00 -13.07 -0.13
C ASN A 53 -13.71 -12.50 -0.76
N ARG A 54 -13.80 -11.80 -1.90
CA ARG A 54 -12.72 -11.04 -2.53
C ARG A 54 -12.81 -9.58 -2.12
N SER A 55 -11.66 -8.99 -1.78
CA SER A 55 -11.60 -7.60 -1.32
C SER A 55 -11.56 -6.59 -2.47
N ARG A 56 -12.27 -5.48 -2.31
CA ARG A 56 -12.29 -4.34 -3.25
C ARG A 56 -12.18 -3.04 -2.49
N ILE A 57 -11.73 -1.97 -3.15
CA ILE A 57 -11.70 -0.64 -2.55
C ILE A 57 -12.82 0.19 -3.15
N GLY A 58 -13.83 0.53 -2.36
CA GLY A 58 -14.87 1.49 -2.68
C GLY A 58 -14.60 2.85 -2.06
N MET A 59 -15.55 3.77 -2.23
CA MET A 59 -15.47 5.12 -1.70
C MET A 59 -16.84 5.56 -1.16
N MET A 60 -16.82 6.22 -0.01
CA MET A 60 -17.97 6.92 0.55
C MET A 60 -17.58 8.37 0.84
N MET A 61 -18.58 9.24 0.92
CA MET A 61 -18.42 10.63 1.30
C MET A 61 -19.09 10.87 2.66
N ILE A 62 -18.42 11.60 3.55
CA ILE A 62 -18.97 11.94 4.87
C ILE A 62 -18.86 13.43 5.14
N ASP A 63 -19.82 13.95 5.92
CA ASP A 63 -19.70 15.23 6.63
C ASP A 63 -18.81 14.96 7.87
N PRO A 64 -17.66 15.63 8.03
CA PRO A 64 -16.78 15.38 9.17
C PRO A 64 -17.41 15.72 10.53
N GLU A 65 -18.40 16.62 10.57
CA GLU A 65 -19.13 16.98 11.79
C GLU A 65 -20.28 16.01 12.07
N ARG A 66 -20.81 15.34 11.03
CA ARG A 66 -21.89 14.34 11.11
C ARG A 66 -21.58 13.14 10.22
N PRO A 67 -20.66 12.26 10.64
CA PRO A 67 -20.11 11.24 9.75
C PRO A 67 -21.06 10.09 9.44
N ALA A 68 -22.14 9.92 10.22
CA ALA A 68 -23.13 8.85 10.06
C ALA A 68 -24.56 9.42 10.01
N PRO A 69 -25.41 9.02 9.04
CA PRO A 69 -25.05 8.18 7.89
C PRO A 69 -24.10 8.90 6.91
N PRO A 70 -23.37 8.17 6.05
CA PRO A 70 -22.59 8.78 5.00
C PRO A 70 -23.46 9.62 4.06
N LEU A 71 -22.90 10.70 3.52
CA LEU A 71 -23.57 11.55 2.52
C LEU A 71 -23.81 10.79 1.21
N ALA A 72 -22.87 9.91 0.84
CA ALA A 72 -22.96 9.07 -0.35
C ALA A 72 -22.08 7.83 -0.21
N ILE A 73 -22.47 6.73 -0.84
CA ILE A 73 -21.68 5.51 -0.96
C ILE A 73 -21.66 5.15 -2.45
N ALA A 74 -20.49 4.90 -3.02
CA ALA A 74 -20.39 4.49 -4.42
C ALA A 74 -21.06 3.13 -4.67
N ASP A 75 -21.75 2.98 -5.80
CA ASP A 75 -22.34 1.70 -6.22
C ASP A 75 -21.27 0.72 -6.75
N ALA A 76 -20.20 1.25 -7.35
CA ALA A 76 -19.08 0.49 -7.92
C ALA A 76 -17.77 0.72 -7.13
N PRO A 77 -16.84 -0.25 -7.14
CA PRO A 77 -15.53 -0.07 -6.51
C PRO A 77 -14.71 1.01 -7.23
N SER A 78 -13.94 1.78 -6.46
CA SER A 78 -12.91 2.69 -6.98
C SER A 78 -11.70 1.95 -7.52
N LEU A 79 -11.37 0.79 -6.95
CA LEU A 79 -10.35 -0.13 -7.46
C LEU A 79 -10.88 -1.57 -7.30
N ASP A 80 -11.06 -2.23 -8.44
CA ASP A 80 -11.49 -3.63 -8.52
C ASP A 80 -10.30 -4.60 -8.49
N ILE A 81 -10.53 -5.90 -8.52
CA ILE A 81 -9.51 -6.95 -8.60
C ILE A 81 -8.66 -6.85 -9.88
N GLY A 82 -7.47 -7.42 -9.83
CA GLY A 82 -6.51 -7.45 -10.92
C GLY A 82 -6.88 -8.40 -12.04
N THR A 83 -6.05 -8.40 -13.08
CA THR A 83 -6.08 -9.45 -14.11
C THR A 83 -5.72 -10.80 -13.47
N LEU A 84 -6.34 -11.89 -13.94
CA LEU A 84 -5.99 -13.25 -13.54
C LEU A 84 -4.48 -13.49 -13.63
N GLY A 85 -3.88 -14.06 -12.58
CA GLY A 85 -2.44 -14.27 -12.44
C GLY A 85 -1.61 -13.04 -12.05
N ALA A 86 -2.21 -11.86 -11.92
CA ALA A 86 -1.55 -10.69 -11.32
C ALA A 86 -1.54 -10.76 -9.79
N PHE A 87 -0.67 -9.98 -9.16
CA PHE A 87 -0.50 -10.02 -7.70
C PHE A 87 -1.74 -9.58 -6.89
N ASP A 88 -2.70 -8.96 -7.55
CA ASP A 88 -3.94 -8.45 -6.99
C ASP A 88 -5.19 -9.12 -7.59
N GLU A 89 -5.03 -10.30 -8.19
CA GLU A 89 -6.10 -11.04 -8.87
C GLU A 89 -7.28 -11.42 -7.96
N ASN A 90 -7.05 -11.61 -6.65
CA ASN A 90 -8.07 -12.07 -5.70
C ASN A 90 -8.44 -11.03 -4.64
N GLY A 91 -7.95 -9.80 -4.80
CA GLY A 91 -8.39 -8.71 -3.93
C GLY A 91 -7.42 -7.54 -3.86
N VAL A 92 -7.99 -6.38 -3.54
CA VAL A 92 -7.26 -5.15 -3.22
C VAL A 92 -7.73 -4.58 -1.88
N SER A 93 -6.80 -4.13 -1.03
CA SER A 93 -7.13 -3.55 0.27
C SER A 93 -6.07 -2.58 0.80
N TYR A 94 -6.30 -2.05 2.00
CA TYR A 94 -5.40 -1.11 2.70
C TYR A 94 -5.00 0.09 1.83
N PRO A 95 -5.98 0.89 1.35
CA PRO A 95 -5.66 2.08 0.58
C PRO A 95 -4.81 3.03 1.42
N TRP A 96 -3.79 3.61 0.80
CA TRP A 96 -3.05 4.74 1.33
C TRP A 96 -2.87 5.78 0.23
N ILE A 97 -3.52 6.93 0.37
CA ILE A 97 -3.60 7.90 -0.72
C ILE A 97 -2.79 9.15 -0.40
N VAL A 98 -2.02 9.59 -1.39
CA VAL A 98 -1.19 10.80 -1.32
C VAL A 98 -1.38 11.65 -2.56
N ARG A 99 -1.28 12.97 -2.39
CA ARG A 99 -1.23 13.91 -3.51
C ARG A 99 0.16 13.89 -4.14
N ALA A 100 0.21 13.69 -5.45
CA ALA A 100 1.40 13.71 -6.30
C ALA A 100 1.29 14.86 -7.32
N GLU A 101 2.31 15.04 -8.16
CA GLU A 101 2.35 16.11 -9.16
C GLU A 101 1.36 15.88 -10.31
N ASP A 102 1.13 14.63 -10.68
CA ASP A 102 0.24 14.21 -11.77
C ASP A 102 -1.14 13.74 -11.29
N GLY A 103 -1.46 13.93 -10.01
CA GLY A 103 -2.78 13.64 -9.43
C GLY A 103 -2.72 12.96 -8.08
N LEU A 104 -3.55 11.93 -7.88
CA LEU A 104 -3.59 11.14 -6.65
C LEU A 104 -2.95 9.78 -6.87
N HIS A 105 -2.13 9.36 -5.91
CA HIS A 105 -1.51 8.04 -5.87
C HIS A 105 -2.12 7.25 -4.72
N MET A 106 -2.67 6.07 -5.01
CA MET A 106 -3.13 5.09 -4.05
C MET A 106 -2.14 3.93 -4.00
N TYR A 107 -1.43 3.80 -2.89
CA TYR A 107 -0.71 2.59 -2.56
C TYR A 107 -1.70 1.62 -1.94
N TYR A 108 -1.69 0.37 -2.40
CA TYR A 108 -2.65 -0.64 -1.97
C TYR A 108 -1.97 -2.00 -1.82
N VAL A 109 -2.65 -2.94 -1.18
CA VAL A 109 -2.20 -4.33 -1.02
C VAL A 109 -3.02 -5.22 -1.94
N GLY A 110 -2.35 -5.93 -2.84
CA GLY A 110 -2.93 -7.01 -3.65
C GLY A 110 -2.86 -8.34 -2.93
N TRP A 111 -3.86 -9.19 -3.15
CA TRP A 111 -4.01 -10.51 -2.54
C TRP A 111 -3.99 -11.62 -3.58
N MET A 112 -3.19 -12.65 -3.31
CA MET A 112 -3.20 -13.93 -4.02
C MET A 112 -3.40 -15.06 -3.01
N PRO A 113 -4.43 -15.92 -3.16
CA PRO A 113 -4.48 -17.17 -2.41
C PRO A 113 -3.32 -18.07 -2.84
N THR A 114 -2.84 -18.91 -1.92
CA THR A 114 -1.81 -19.89 -2.22
C THR A 114 -2.22 -21.27 -1.73
N LEU A 115 -1.54 -22.33 -2.20
CA LEU A 115 -1.87 -23.70 -1.82
C LEU A 115 -1.32 -24.08 -0.43
N LEU A 116 -0.03 -23.80 -0.19
CA LEU A 116 0.66 -24.23 1.03
C LEU A 116 0.59 -23.19 2.15
N THR A 117 0.60 -21.91 1.78
CA THR A 117 0.33 -20.80 2.70
C THR A 117 -1.09 -20.29 2.47
N PRO A 118 -1.71 -19.57 3.42
CA PRO A 118 -3.07 -19.06 3.21
C PRO A 118 -3.17 -18.02 2.08
N PHE A 119 -2.16 -17.15 1.95
CA PHE A 119 -2.12 -16.10 0.92
C PHE A 119 -0.73 -15.50 0.76
N GLN A 120 -0.53 -14.78 -0.33
CA GLN A 120 0.57 -13.85 -0.54
C GLN A 120 0.03 -12.44 -0.77
N ASN A 121 0.73 -11.46 -0.21
CA ASN A 121 0.40 -10.05 -0.40
C ASN A 121 1.58 -9.29 -1.00
N HIS A 122 1.25 -8.33 -1.86
CA HIS A 122 2.22 -7.41 -2.45
C HIS A 122 1.66 -6.01 -2.54
N ILE A 123 2.56 -5.03 -2.61
CA ILE A 123 2.18 -3.61 -2.68
C ILE A 123 2.02 -3.21 -4.14
N GLY A 124 0.88 -2.62 -4.46
CA GLY A 124 0.57 -2.00 -5.74
C GLY A 124 0.53 -0.48 -5.67
N LEU A 125 0.50 0.14 -6.85
CA LEU A 125 0.24 1.56 -7.03
C LEU A 125 -0.87 1.74 -8.06
N ALA A 126 -1.90 2.51 -7.72
CA ALA A 126 -2.88 3.04 -8.64
C ALA A 126 -2.78 4.56 -8.69
N VAL A 127 -2.97 5.13 -9.88
CA VAL A 127 -2.87 6.57 -10.16
C VAL A 127 -4.20 7.06 -10.68
N LYS A 128 -4.65 8.20 -10.15
CA LYS A 128 -5.82 8.94 -10.62
C LYS A 128 -5.36 10.31 -11.09
N LYS A 129 -5.29 10.49 -12.41
CA LYS A 129 -4.86 11.74 -13.05
C LYS A 129 -6.03 12.67 -13.27
N ASN A 130 -5.84 13.97 -12.99
CA ASN A 130 -6.81 15.05 -13.28
C ASN A 130 -8.27 14.75 -12.87
N GLY A 131 -8.48 14.09 -11.72
CA GLY A 131 -9.82 13.77 -11.23
C GLY A 131 -10.53 12.58 -11.89
N GLY A 132 -9.89 11.90 -12.86
CA GLY A 132 -10.44 10.74 -13.57
C GLY A 132 -10.57 9.46 -12.73
N GLU A 133 -10.54 8.31 -13.38
CA GLU A 133 -10.61 7.01 -12.71
C GLU A 133 -9.25 6.56 -12.17
N TRP A 134 -9.28 5.63 -11.22
CA TRP A 134 -8.07 4.96 -10.74
C TRP A 134 -7.59 3.96 -11.79
N ARG A 135 -6.31 4.04 -12.13
CA ARG A 135 -5.65 3.07 -13.02
C ARG A 135 -4.43 2.50 -12.35
N ARG A 136 -4.27 1.18 -12.41
CA ARG A 136 -3.03 0.52 -11.97
C ARG A 136 -1.85 1.13 -12.72
N TYR A 137 -0.82 1.49 -11.96
CA TYR A 137 0.44 1.95 -12.53
C TYR A 137 1.18 0.77 -13.22
N SER A 138 1.08 -0.42 -12.63
CA SER A 138 1.72 -1.64 -13.13
C SER A 138 0.84 -2.85 -12.85
N ARG A 139 0.93 -3.87 -13.70
CA ARG A 139 0.38 -5.21 -13.44
C ARG A 139 1.26 -6.04 -12.50
N ALA A 140 2.54 -5.67 -12.38
CA ALA A 140 3.47 -6.25 -11.42
C ALA A 140 3.44 -5.47 -10.09
N PRO A 141 3.82 -6.10 -8.97
CA PRO A 141 4.05 -5.40 -7.70
C PRO A 141 4.97 -4.19 -7.86
N LEU A 142 4.70 -3.15 -7.07
CA LEU A 142 5.54 -1.96 -7.00
C LEU A 142 6.93 -2.27 -6.42
N LEU A 143 6.98 -3.11 -5.39
CA LEU A 143 8.22 -3.52 -4.73
C LEU A 143 8.55 -4.97 -5.12
N PRO A 144 9.76 -5.24 -5.64
CA PRO A 144 10.21 -6.61 -5.85
C PRO A 144 10.49 -7.29 -4.51
N ARG A 145 10.40 -8.62 -4.50
CA ARG A 145 10.92 -9.41 -3.38
C ARG A 145 12.44 -9.37 -3.36
N THR A 146 13.02 -9.49 -2.17
CA THR A 146 14.46 -9.62 -1.97
C THR A 146 14.76 -10.76 -1.03
N ASP A 147 16.02 -11.18 -0.94
CA ASP A 147 16.42 -12.27 -0.04
C ASP A 147 16.08 -11.95 1.44
N GLU A 148 16.10 -10.68 1.82
CA GLU A 148 15.70 -10.25 3.16
C GLU A 148 14.18 -10.10 3.36
N GLU A 149 13.43 -9.95 2.27
CA GLU A 149 11.99 -9.66 2.19
C GLU A 149 11.32 -10.59 1.16
N TYR A 150 11.45 -11.90 1.39
CA TYR A 150 11.08 -12.94 0.43
C TYR A 150 9.62 -13.39 0.55
N LEU A 151 8.90 -12.97 1.60
CA LEU A 151 7.51 -13.33 1.86
C LEU A 151 6.55 -12.24 1.37
N SER A 152 5.48 -11.98 2.13
CA SER A 152 4.43 -11.01 1.81
C SER A 152 4.78 -9.62 2.33
N LEU A 153 4.40 -8.61 1.55
CA LEU A 153 4.43 -7.21 1.94
C LEU A 153 2.99 -6.73 2.14
N GLY A 154 2.75 -5.94 3.19
CA GLY A 154 1.41 -5.55 3.60
C GLY A 154 1.21 -4.04 3.68
N SER A 155 0.32 -3.65 4.58
CA SER A 155 -0.13 -2.27 4.78
C SER A 155 1.00 -1.24 4.69
N THR A 156 0.70 -0.13 4.03
CA THR A 156 1.68 0.91 3.73
C THR A 156 1.31 2.24 4.39
N SER A 157 2.32 3.07 4.58
CA SER A 157 2.17 4.50 4.88
C SER A 157 3.20 5.25 4.06
N VAL A 158 2.75 6.12 3.18
CA VAL A 158 3.61 6.90 2.28
C VAL A 158 3.49 8.39 2.59
N VAL A 159 4.62 9.07 2.66
CA VAL A 159 4.68 10.52 2.84
C VAL A 159 5.55 11.12 1.75
N ARG A 160 5.03 12.15 1.09
CA ARG A 160 5.80 13.03 0.21
C ARG A 160 6.49 14.10 1.06
N GLU A 161 7.81 14.14 1.03
CA GLU A 161 8.60 15.28 1.48
C GLU A 161 9.14 16.02 0.25
N LYS A 162 9.52 17.30 0.40
CA LYS A 162 9.90 18.22 -0.70
C LYS A 162 10.45 17.56 -1.96
N ASP A 163 11.55 16.81 -1.84
CA ASP A 163 12.31 16.18 -2.93
C ASP A 163 12.31 14.64 -2.87
N ARG A 164 11.49 14.03 -2.00
CA ARG A 164 11.58 12.61 -1.71
C ARG A 164 10.30 11.96 -1.24
N TRP A 165 10.21 10.66 -1.46
CA TRP A 165 9.14 9.81 -0.96
C TRP A 165 9.67 8.91 0.14
N ARG A 166 8.90 8.78 1.22
CA ARG A 166 9.16 7.80 2.27
C ARG A 166 7.99 6.85 2.37
N MET A 167 8.28 5.56 2.31
CA MET A 167 7.29 4.51 2.52
C MET A 167 7.65 3.73 3.76
N TRP A 168 6.68 3.52 4.62
CA TRP A 168 6.71 2.46 5.63
C TRP A 168 5.80 1.34 5.17
N TYR A 169 6.24 0.11 5.31
CA TYR A 169 5.40 -1.05 5.03
C TYR A 169 5.65 -2.18 6.02
N THR A 170 4.70 -3.10 6.10
CA THR A 170 4.83 -4.34 6.85
C THR A 170 5.43 -5.42 5.96
N CYS A 171 6.38 -6.20 6.48
CA CYS A 171 6.96 -7.35 5.79
C CYS A 171 6.83 -8.59 6.66
N PHE A 172 6.30 -9.68 6.09
CA PHE A 172 6.12 -10.94 6.78
C PHE A 172 7.49 -11.62 6.96
N ARG A 173 7.70 -12.27 8.10
CA ARG A 173 8.98 -12.93 8.45
C ARG A 173 8.87 -14.45 8.49
N SER A 174 7.69 -14.97 8.84
CA SER A 174 7.42 -16.41 8.87
C SER A 174 5.91 -16.66 8.91
N TRP A 175 5.52 -17.89 8.61
CA TRP A 175 4.17 -18.42 8.81
C TRP A 175 4.15 -19.34 10.03
N GLY A 176 3.12 -19.21 10.86
CA GLY A 176 2.89 -20.14 11.95
C GLY A 176 2.47 -21.53 11.44
N GLN A 177 2.91 -22.58 12.13
CA GLN A 177 2.68 -23.98 11.75
C GLN A 177 1.42 -24.60 12.41
N GLY A 178 0.63 -23.81 13.13
CA GLY A 178 -0.55 -24.33 13.83
C GLY A 178 -1.54 -23.24 14.29
N PRO A 179 -2.74 -23.63 14.72
CA PRO A 179 -3.86 -22.71 14.98
C PRO A 179 -3.62 -21.75 16.15
N ARG A 180 -2.67 -22.05 17.04
CA ARG A 180 -2.30 -21.22 18.21
C ARG A 180 -1.07 -20.33 17.97
N GLN A 181 -0.43 -20.41 16.81
CA GLN A 181 0.70 -19.54 16.48
C GLN A 181 0.21 -18.27 15.78
N PRO A 182 0.91 -17.12 15.91
CA PRO A 182 0.62 -15.93 15.12
C PRO A 182 0.59 -16.31 13.64
N LYS A 183 -0.48 -15.95 12.94
CA LYS A 183 -0.63 -16.27 11.51
C LYS A 183 0.55 -15.73 10.68
N HIS A 184 1.20 -14.65 11.13
CA HIS A 184 2.44 -14.11 10.58
C HIS A 184 3.08 -13.11 11.57
N VAL A 185 4.42 -13.01 11.55
CA VAL A 185 5.19 -11.96 12.23
C VAL A 185 5.57 -10.90 11.21
N TYR A 186 5.43 -9.61 11.53
CA TYR A 186 5.83 -8.52 10.63
C TYR A 186 6.85 -7.56 11.26
N THR A 187 7.71 -7.00 10.42
CA THR A 187 8.58 -5.86 10.76
C THR A 187 8.11 -4.63 9.99
N ARG A 188 8.19 -3.46 10.61
CA ARG A 188 7.98 -2.18 9.94
C ARG A 188 9.28 -1.75 9.28
N ILE A 189 9.26 -1.61 7.97
CA ILE A 189 10.44 -1.25 7.18
C ILE A 189 10.24 0.18 6.70
N LEU A 190 11.21 1.06 6.98
CA LEU A 190 11.28 2.36 6.35
C LEU A 190 12.10 2.20 5.07
N ASP A 191 11.51 2.60 3.95
CA ASP A 191 12.23 2.87 2.72
C ASP A 191 12.28 4.39 2.43
N ARG A 192 13.45 4.88 2.00
CA ARG A 192 13.72 6.29 1.67
C ARG A 192 14.23 6.40 0.24
N ALA A 193 13.31 6.62 -0.71
CA ALA A 193 13.72 7.08 -2.03
C ALA A 193 14.23 8.52 -1.93
N SER A 194 15.36 8.86 -2.55
CA SER A 194 15.85 10.25 -2.66
C SER A 194 16.08 10.59 -4.13
N PHE A 195 15.58 11.74 -4.58
CA PHE A 195 15.79 12.21 -5.95
C PHE A 195 16.88 13.30 -5.95
N ARG A 196 17.86 13.18 -6.85
CA ARG A 196 18.66 14.31 -7.33
C ARG A 196 18.58 14.31 -8.84
N ALA A 197 18.11 15.41 -9.43
CA ALA A 197 18.24 15.63 -10.86
C ALA A 197 19.75 15.63 -11.21
N SER A 198 20.21 14.58 -11.88
CA SER A 198 21.59 14.45 -12.35
C SER A 198 21.57 14.18 -13.84
N THR A 199 22.25 15.04 -14.60
CA THR A 199 22.37 15.01 -16.07
C THR A 199 23.42 14.02 -16.57
N ARG A 200 23.91 13.10 -15.74
CA ARG A 200 24.93 12.12 -16.14
C ARG A 200 24.42 10.69 -16.04
N ARG A 201 24.42 10.02 -17.19
CA ARG A 201 24.08 8.60 -17.38
C ARG A 201 24.96 7.69 -16.51
N PRO A 202 24.40 6.78 -15.70
CA PRO A 202 25.11 5.60 -15.21
C PRO A 202 24.71 4.36 -16.01
N VAL A 203 25.71 3.52 -16.27
CA VAL A 203 25.63 2.27 -17.02
C VAL A 203 25.47 1.12 -16.02
N SER A 204 24.30 0.48 -16.00
CA SER A 204 24.06 -0.89 -15.48
C SER A 204 22.57 -1.21 -15.68
N HIS A 205 22.25 -2.41 -16.16
CA HIS A 205 20.93 -2.77 -16.68
C HIS A 205 19.82 -2.65 -15.61
N VAL A 206 19.11 -1.53 -15.69
CA VAL A 206 17.85 -1.24 -14.98
C VAL A 206 16.75 -1.34 -16.02
N VAL A 207 15.68 -2.09 -15.75
CA VAL A 207 14.48 -2.09 -16.58
C VAL A 207 13.95 -0.65 -16.63
N GLN A 208 14.17 -0.04 -17.79
CA GLN A 208 13.89 1.36 -18.06
C GLN A 208 12.42 1.48 -18.46
N LEU A 209 11.55 1.83 -17.52
CA LEU A 209 10.21 2.31 -17.88
C LEU A 209 10.37 3.80 -18.26
N GLN A 210 10.28 4.13 -19.54
CA GLN A 210 10.34 5.53 -20.01
C GLN A 210 8.95 6.18 -19.93
N GLY A 211 8.88 7.30 -19.20
CA GLY A 211 7.73 8.21 -19.10
C GLY A 211 8.12 9.43 -18.26
N PRO A 212 7.55 10.63 -18.51
CA PRO A 212 8.00 11.84 -17.84
C PRO A 212 7.63 11.79 -16.35
N ALA A 213 8.64 11.96 -15.48
CA ALA A 213 8.58 12.00 -14.01
C ALA A 213 8.13 10.69 -13.30
N LEU A 214 8.95 9.64 -13.37
CA LEU A 214 8.84 8.49 -12.46
C LEU A 214 9.75 8.65 -11.24
N PRO A 215 9.31 8.32 -10.01
CA PRO A 215 10.23 8.21 -8.88
C PRO A 215 11.10 6.96 -9.05
N HIS A 216 12.41 7.16 -9.23
CA HIS A 216 13.39 6.10 -9.04
C HIS A 216 13.49 5.78 -7.53
N TRP A 217 13.12 4.56 -7.13
CA TRP A 217 13.21 4.13 -5.74
C TRP A 217 14.66 3.75 -5.42
N VAL A 218 15.28 4.52 -4.52
CA VAL A 218 16.56 4.16 -3.89
C VAL A 218 16.25 3.61 -2.51
N ARG A 219 16.67 2.38 -2.22
CA ARG A 219 16.28 1.69 -0.99
C ARG A 219 17.20 2.02 0.19
N MET A 220 16.64 2.48 1.31
CA MET A 220 17.40 2.60 2.59
C MET A 220 16.59 2.03 3.75
N VAL A 221 16.87 0.78 4.10
CA VAL A 221 16.19 0.06 5.18
C VAL A 221 16.67 0.54 6.55
N ARG A 222 15.74 1.03 7.39
CA ARG A 222 15.97 1.20 8.83
C ARG A 222 15.23 0.10 9.58
N ARG A 223 15.98 -0.81 10.23
CA ARG A 223 15.42 -1.84 11.11
C ARG A 223 15.02 -1.21 12.44
N TRP A 224 13.82 -1.53 12.92
CA TRP A 224 13.42 -1.30 14.30
C TRP A 224 13.24 -2.67 14.95
N ASP A 225 14.07 -2.97 15.95
CA ASP A 225 14.04 -4.21 16.69
C ASP A 225 13.35 -3.94 18.04
N PRO A 226 12.16 -4.51 18.31
CA PRO A 226 11.44 -4.26 19.55
C PRO A 226 12.11 -4.88 20.79
N LEU A 227 13.13 -5.73 20.64
CA LEU A 227 13.78 -6.43 21.76
C LEU A 227 15.00 -5.71 22.36
N ASP A 228 15.43 -4.56 21.84
CA ASP A 228 16.55 -3.80 22.43
C ASP A 228 16.33 -2.29 22.35
N ALA A 229 15.55 -1.77 23.30
CA ALA A 229 15.32 -0.33 23.48
C ALA A 229 16.54 0.43 24.04
N SER A 230 17.66 -0.26 24.34
CA SER A 230 18.77 0.29 25.12
C SER A 230 20.01 0.67 24.30
N ARG A 231 20.13 0.20 23.04
CA ARG A 231 21.31 0.46 22.20
C ARG A 231 21.03 1.48 21.10
N ARG A 232 21.93 2.46 20.96
CA ARG A 232 21.90 3.44 19.85
C ARG A 232 21.84 2.70 18.51
N PRO A 233 20.96 3.10 17.58
CA PRO A 233 20.78 2.40 16.31
C PRO A 233 22.07 2.40 15.50
N ARG A 234 22.51 1.21 15.08
CA ARG A 234 23.66 1.06 14.17
C ARG A 234 23.22 1.33 12.73
N TRP A 235 24.02 2.14 12.03
CA TRP A 235 23.84 2.43 10.62
C TRP A 235 24.48 1.31 9.80
N HIS A 236 23.69 0.63 8.98
CA HIS A 236 24.23 -0.26 7.95
C HIS A 236 23.89 0.32 6.58
N ARG A 237 24.93 0.68 5.83
CA ARG A 237 24.82 1.06 4.43
C ARG A 237 24.80 -0.25 3.64
N CYS A 238 23.64 -0.70 3.16
CA CYS A 238 23.59 -1.79 2.21
C CYS A 238 23.61 -1.17 0.81
N VAL A 239 24.75 -1.28 0.12
CA VAL A 239 24.83 -1.04 -1.32
C VAL A 239 24.73 -2.42 -1.96
N ALA A 240 23.59 -2.74 -2.58
CA ALA A 240 23.48 -3.98 -3.34
C ALA A 240 24.31 -3.84 -4.62
N PHE A 241 25.49 -4.45 -4.63
CA PHE A 241 26.24 -4.75 -5.85
C PHE A 241 25.86 -6.18 -6.27
N GLY A 242 25.17 -6.31 -7.41
CA GLY A 242 25.02 -7.62 -8.06
C GLY A 242 26.34 -7.97 -8.73
N MET A 243 27.05 -8.96 -8.19
CA MET A 243 28.19 -9.58 -8.85
C MET A 243 27.74 -10.25 -10.16
N GLY A 244 28.49 -9.99 -11.23
CA GLY A 244 28.24 -10.59 -12.53
C GLY A 244 28.59 -12.07 -12.56
N GLN A 245 27.81 -12.82 -13.34
CA GLN A 245 28.32 -13.95 -14.10
C GLN A 245 27.75 -13.90 -15.51
N ARG A 246 28.66 -13.94 -16.50
CA ARG A 246 28.36 -14.24 -17.89
C ARG A 246 27.88 -15.69 -17.94
N ILE A 247 26.71 -15.91 -18.54
CA ILE A 247 26.37 -17.20 -19.13
C ILE A 247 26.47 -16.95 -20.63
N ASP A 248 27.55 -17.44 -21.22
CA ASP A 248 27.65 -17.55 -22.67
C ASP A 248 26.70 -18.65 -23.13
N LEU A 249 25.90 -18.32 -24.15
CA LEU A 249 24.96 -19.21 -24.81
C LEU A 249 25.72 -20.30 -25.59
N LEU A 250 25.34 -21.55 -25.33
CA LEU A 250 25.17 -22.61 -26.34
C LEU A 250 23.86 -23.33 -26.06
#